data_AF-A0A0T2MKE9-F1
#
_entry.id   AF-A0A0T2MKE9-F1
#
_cell.length_a   1.000
_cell.length_b   1.000
_cell.length_c   1.000
_cell.angle_alpha   90.00
_cell.angle_beta   90.00
_cell.angle_gamma   90.00
#
_symmetry.space_group_name_H-M   'P 1'
#
loop_
_entity.id
_entity.type
_entity.pdbx_description
1 polymer ?
#
loop_
_entity_poly.entity_id
_entity_poly.type
_entity_poly.pdbx_seq_one_letter_code
_entity_poly.pdbx_strand_id
1 'polypeptide(L)' 'MQPSFASKLRMALVMTLAVYPVVTLYLYVLMPLTPGWEMWQRSLVLVPVMASTIVLLIVPFIGKHFGGFIAGRKAAA' A
#
# COMPACT_ATOMS: atom_id res chain seq x y z
N MET A 1 9.33 -24.64 10.49
CA MET A 1 9.21 -24.65 9.01
C MET A 1 9.70 -23.30 8.50
N GLN A 2 10.87 -23.27 7.86
CA GLN A 2 11.50 -22.03 7.38
C GLN A 2 10.57 -21.28 6.42
N PRO A 3 10.47 -19.95 6.48
CA PRO A 3 9.67 -19.19 5.52
C PRO A 3 10.31 -19.34 4.14
N SER A 4 9.77 -20.26 3.33
CA SER A 4 10.20 -20.50 1.96
C SER A 4 10.21 -19.18 1.19
N PHE A 5 11.27 -18.97 0.39
CA PHE A 5 11.44 -17.80 -0.47
C PHE A 5 10.19 -17.51 -1.33
N ALA A 6 9.47 -18.57 -1.72
CA ALA A 6 8.20 -18.49 -2.44
C ALA A 6 7.08 -17.78 -1.66
N SER A 7 7.04 -17.91 -0.33
CA SER A 7 6.05 -17.25 0.52
C SER A 7 6.32 -15.75 0.62
N LYS A 8 7.59 -15.36 0.74
CA LYS A 8 8.01 -13.94 0.69
C LYS A 8 7.71 -13.31 -0.66
N LEU A 9 7.93 -14.05 -1.75
CA LEU A 9 7.64 -13.56 -3.10
C LEU A 9 6.14 -13.35 -3.34
N ARG A 10 5.29 -14.29 -2.88
CA ARG A 10 3.83 -14.13 -2.94
C ARG A 10 3.36 -12.93 -2.13
N MET A 11 3.91 -12.76 -0.92
CA MET A 11 3.59 -11.61 -0.07
C MET A 11 4.02 -10.28 -0.72
N ALA A 12 5.22 -10.24 -1.32
CA ALA A 12 5.69 -9.08 -2.06
C ALA A 12 4.81 -8.78 -3.28
N LEU A 13 4.40 -9.78 -4.06
CA LEU A 13 3.51 -9.60 -5.21
C LEU A 13 2.14 -9.07 -4.81
N VAL A 14 1.54 -9.59 -3.74
CA VAL A 14 0.25 -9.12 -3.23
C VAL A 14 0.37 -7.68 -2.72
N MET A 15 1.46 -7.36 -2.00
CA MET A 15 1.77 -5.98 -1.58
C MET A 15 1.91 -5.05 -2.78
N THR A 16 2.72 -5.42 -3.78
CA THR A 16 2.92 -4.59 -4.98
C THR A 16 1.63 -4.40 -5.76
N LEU A 17 0.84 -5.45 -5.97
CA LEU A 17 -0.46 -5.36 -6.66
C LEU A 17 -1.49 -4.52 -5.91
N ALA A 18 -1.44 -4.50 -4.58
CA ALA A 18 -2.35 -3.68 -3.78
C ALA A 18 -1.88 -2.21 -3.72
N VAL A 19 -0.58 -1.96 -3.61
CA VAL A 19 -0.01 -0.61 -3.49
C VAL A 19 0.03 0.12 -4.83
N TYR A 20 0.34 -0.58 -5.93
CA TYR A 20 0.47 0.02 -7.26
C TYR A 20 -0.77 0.84 -7.70
N PRO A 21 -2.01 0.29 -7.72
CA PRO A 21 -3.18 1.04 -8.15
C PRO A 21 -3.49 2.22 -7.23
N VAL A 22 -3.14 2.14 -5.94
CA VAL A 22 -3.33 3.22 -4.97
C VAL A 22 -2.40 4.39 -5.30
N VAL A 23 -1.12 4.09 -5.54
CA VAL A 23 -0.15 5.10 -5.98
C VAL A 23 -0.58 5.73 -7.30
N THR A 24 -1.05 4.93 -8.26
CA THR A 24 -1.56 5.43 -9.54
C THR A 24 -2.77 6.35 -9.34
N LEU A 25 -3.76 5.97 -8.52
CA LEU A 25 -4.93 6.80 -8.24
C LEU A 25 -4.52 8.13 -7.60
N TYR A 26 -3.57 8.09 -6.67
CA TYR A 26 -3.04 9.26 -6.00
C TYR A 26 -2.39 10.23 -6.99
N LEU A 27 -1.57 9.71 -7.90
CA LEU A 27 -0.95 10.51 -8.97
C LEU A 27 -1.99 11.12 -9.90
N TYR A 28 -3.02 10.36 -10.28
CA TYR A 28 -4.11 10.86 -11.12
C TYR A 28 -4.94 11.95 -10.46
N VAL A 29 -5.09 11.92 -9.13
CA VAL A 29 -5.81 12.95 -8.37
C VAL A 29 -4.92 14.17 -8.11
N LEU A 30 -3.63 13.98 -7.80
CA LEU A 30 -2.72 15.09 -7.49
C LEU A 30 -2.21 15.85 -8.70
N MET A 31 -2.08 15.21 -9.86
CA MET A 31 -1.71 15.90 -11.10
C MET A 31 -2.64 17.09 -11.43
N PRO A 32 -3.98 16.92 -11.46
CA PRO A 32 -4.89 18.04 -11.72
C PRO A 32 -5.06 18.99 -10.53
N LEU A 33 -4.77 18.56 -9.29
CA LEU A 33 -4.88 19.41 -8.09
C LEU A 33 -3.66 20.30 -7.84
N THR A 34 -2.51 19.97 -8.43
CA THR A 34 -1.27 20.75 -8.26
C THR A 34 -0.74 21.33 -9.58
N PRO A 35 -1.57 21.97 -10.43
CA PRO A 35 -1.09 22.57 -11.67
C PRO A 35 -0.11 23.71 -11.32
N GLY A 36 1.09 23.68 -11.91
CA GLY A 36 2.13 24.69 -11.66
C GLY A 36 3.03 24.47 -10.45
N TRP A 37 2.84 23.38 -9.69
CA TRP A 37 3.76 23.05 -8.60
C TRP A 37 5.04 22.43 -9.13
N GLU A 38 6.17 22.89 -8.61
CA GLU A 38 7.48 22.28 -8.84
C GLU A 38 7.52 20.86 -8.25
N MET A 39 8.36 20.00 -8.83
CA MET A 39 8.38 18.57 -8.47
C MET A 39 8.63 18.33 -6.97
N TRP A 40 9.42 19.19 -6.32
CA TRP A 40 9.71 19.10 -4.89
C TRP A 40 8.51 19.50 -4.00
N GLN A 41 7.71 20.50 -4.40
CA GLN A 41 6.50 20.92 -3.68
C GLN A 41 5.45 19.82 -3.72
N ARG A 42 5.29 19.20 -4.90
CA ARG A 42 4.43 18.03 -5.06
C ARG A 42 4.91 16.91 -4.16
N SER A 43 6.20 16.58 -4.18
CA SER A 43 6.77 15.48 -3.40
C SER A 43 6.62 15.68 -1.88
N LEU A 44 6.79 16.92 -1.40
CA LEU A 44 6.60 17.27 0.02
C LEU A 44 5.19 16.99 0.53
N VAL A 45 4.17 17.10 -0.32
CA VAL A 45 2.78 16.81 0.06
C VAL A 45 2.42 15.36 -0.29
N LEU A 46 2.80 14.92 -1.49
CA LEU A 46 2.50 13.61 -2.03
C LEU A 46 3.00 12.48 -1.11
N VAL A 47 4.27 12.55 -0.68
CA VAL A 47 4.90 11.49 0.12
C VAL A 47 4.24 11.29 1.49
N PRO A 48 4.09 12.31 2.35
CA PRO A 48 3.48 12.12 3.66
C PRO A 48 2.01 11.74 3.56
N VAL A 49 1.26 12.26 2.59
CA VAL A 49 -0.15 11.87 2.46
C VAL A 49 -0.30 10.46 1.90
N MET A 50 0.54 10.05 0.94
CA MET A 50 0.60 8.64 0.51
C MET A 50 0.99 7.73 1.68
N ALA A 51 2.03 8.06 2.46
CA ALA A 51 2.47 7.25 3.58
C ALA A 51 1.37 7.12 4.66
N SER A 52 0.71 8.23 4.99
CA SER A 52 -0.41 8.24 5.94
C SER A 52 -1.59 7.41 5.44
N THR A 53 -1.94 7.54 4.15
CA THR A 53 -3.01 6.75 3.51
C THR A 53 -2.65 5.26 3.53
N ILE A 54 -1.40 4.91 3.24
CA ILE A 54 -0.97 3.51 3.25
C ILE A 54 -1.06 2.93 4.66
N VAL A 55 -0.51 3.62 5.67
CA VAL A 55 -0.47 3.11 7.05
C VAL A 55 -1.86 3.08 7.69
N LEU A 56 -2.70 4.10 7.46
CA LEU A 56 -4.01 4.23 8.13
C LEU A 56 -5.16 3.56 7.38
N LEU A 57 -5.10 3.47 6.04
CA LEU A 57 -6.16 2.86 5.23
C LEU A 57 -5.69 1.57 4.58
N ILE A 58 -4.59 1.55 3.84
CA ILE A 58 -4.19 0.37 3.06
C ILE A 58 -3.80 -0.81 3.95
N VAL A 59 -2.96 -0.61 4.96
CA VAL A 59 -2.53 -1.66 5.89
C VAL A 59 -3.73 -2.34 6.57
N PRO A 60 -4.69 -1.62 7.18
CA PRO A 60 -5.87 -2.26 7.74
C PRO A 60 -6.85 -2.77 6.67
N PHE A 61 -6.93 -2.16 5.48
CA PHE A 61 -7.81 -2.64 4.41
C PHE A 61 -7.32 -3.94 3.81
N ILE A 62 -6.01 -4.09 3.57
CA ILE A 62 -5.37 -5.37 3.22
C ILE A 62 -5.54 -6.36 4.37
N GLY A 63 -5.30 -5.92 5.61
CA GLY A 63 -5.52 -6.74 6.81
C GLY A 63 -6.97 -7.19 7.01
N LYS A 64 -7.95 -6.48 6.42
CA LYS A 64 -9.39 -6.78 6.52
C LYS A 64 -9.93 -7.57 5.32
N HIS A 65 -9.52 -7.24 4.08
CA HIS A 65 -9.93 -7.93 2.86
C HIS A 65 -9.11 -9.19 2.59
N PHE A 66 -7.79 -9.14 2.77
CA PHE A 66 -6.90 -10.30 2.69
C PHE A 66 -6.57 -10.87 4.07
N GLY A 67 -7.15 -10.31 5.14
CA GLY A 67 -7.12 -10.86 6.49
C GLY A 67 -7.57 -12.31 6.54
N GLY A 68 -8.68 -12.68 5.91
CA GLY A 68 -9.13 -14.08 5.85
C GLY A 68 -8.24 -14.99 5.00
N PHE A 69 -7.49 -14.43 4.04
CA PHE A 69 -6.61 -15.20 3.15
C PHE A 69 -5.17 -15.33 3.69
N ILE A 70 -4.73 -14.39 4.55
CA ILE A 70 -3.44 -14.42 5.25
C ILE A 70 -3.59 -14.97 6.67
N ALA A 71 -4.70 -14.70 7.37
CA ALA A 71 -5.07 -15.29 8.65
C ALA A 71 -5.74 -16.66 8.47
N GLY A 72 -5.05 -17.57 7.78
CA GLY A 72 -5.35 -19.00 7.89
C GLY A 72 -5.13 -19.55 9.31
N ARG A 73 -4.47 -18.81 10.22
CA ARG A 73 -4.36 -19.12 11.66
C ARG A 73 -3.66 -17.98 12.40
N LYS A 74 -4.38 -17.02 12.98
CA LYS A 74 -3.97 -16.63 14.34
C LYS A 74 -4.54 -17.72 15.23
N ALA A 75 -3.68 -18.67 15.56
CA ALA A 75 -3.88 -19.51 16.72
C ALA A 75 -4.19 -18.57 17.88
N ALA A 76 -5.41 -18.64 18.39
CA ALA A 76 -5.61 -18.46 19.81
C ALA A 76 -4.74 -19.52 20.49
N ALA A 77 -3.59 -19.08 21.00
CA ALA A 77 -2.75 -19.80 21.94
C ALA A 77 -2.22 -18.73 22.90
#